data_AF-X0MCM9-F1
#
_entry.id   AF-X0MCM9-F1
#
_cell.length_a   1.000
_cell.length_b   1.000
_cell.length_c   1.000
_cell.angle_alpha   90.00
_cell.angle_beta   90.00
_cell.angle_gamma   90.00
#
_symmetry.space_group_name_H-M   'P 1'
#
loop_
_entity.id
_entity.type
_entity.pdbx_description
1 polymer ?
#
loop_
_entity_poly.entity_id
_entity_poly.type
_entity_poly.pdbx_seq_one_letter_code
_entity_poly.pdbx_strand_id
1 'polypeptide(L)'
;MPTQPAPLVPLSTVLIDGDVTVSRDNTTAIFEAKELSLIERDSFSDLLREWCDARRATRANTQTFTADDQKSFFEKVFYLWISDDYMVAMPTLQEKKIQETSVPVAYFIENLPVTPSKRKRGQTFQTNPRRMARAPAYMSVKFEAGALGNDFKLYWKDEGGLAVSSEFVRFKEGVTKAQAVEAAIVNWDKCERARVEKFNTELIIALARMRFVRFAREGTARPPYSPQELRVNNRTIKCNLISDEFEEHYNIMKAVHEGLKGRKIGRPNHMII
;
A
#
# COMPACT_ATOMS: atom_id res chain seq x y z
N MET A 1 -32.86 -17.09 -1.80
CA MET A 1 -33.34 -16.35 -0.62
C MET A 1 -32.25 -15.39 -0.19
N PRO A 2 -32.52 -14.09 -0.01
CA PRO A 2 -31.53 -13.18 0.53
C PRO A 2 -31.24 -13.55 1.98
N THR A 3 -29.98 -13.85 2.28
CA THR A 3 -29.47 -14.11 3.62
C THR A 3 -29.74 -12.89 4.50
N GLN A 4 -30.45 -13.13 5.61
CA GLN A 4 -30.73 -12.14 6.63
C GLN A 4 -29.40 -11.56 7.16
N PRO A 5 -29.25 -10.22 7.25
CA PRO A 5 -28.05 -9.63 7.83
C PRO A 5 -27.90 -10.11 9.28
N ALA A 6 -26.70 -10.56 9.63
CA ALA A 6 -26.37 -11.01 10.98
C ALA A 6 -26.71 -9.91 12.01
N PRO A 7 -27.22 -10.26 13.20
CA PRO A 7 -27.64 -9.30 14.21
C PRO A 7 -26.45 -8.44 14.68
N LEU A 8 -26.76 -7.16 14.93
CA LEU A 8 -25.85 -6.16 15.48
C LEU A 8 -25.31 -6.62 16.83
N VAL A 9 -23.99 -6.75 16.95
CA VAL A 9 -23.35 -7.04 18.24
C VAL A 9 -22.65 -5.76 18.71
N PRO A 10 -23.11 -5.09 19.78
CA PRO A 10 -22.31 -4.04 20.39
C PRO A 10 -20.95 -4.61 20.84
N LEU A 11 -19.90 -3.78 20.84
CA LEU A 11 -18.54 -4.16 21.29
C LEU A 11 -18.54 -4.91 22.63
N SER A 12 -19.55 -4.64 23.45
CA SER A 12 -19.79 -5.27 24.73
C SER A 12 -20.07 -6.77 24.68
N THR A 13 -20.59 -7.36 23.60
CA THR A 13 -21.20 -8.71 23.68
C THR A 13 -20.31 -9.89 23.27
N VAL A 14 -19.14 -9.66 22.68
CA VAL A 14 -18.36 -10.77 22.06
C VAL A 14 -17.29 -11.37 22.98
N LEU A 15 -16.81 -10.61 23.97
CA LEU A 15 -15.71 -11.03 24.85
C LEU A 15 -16.15 -11.16 26.32
N ILE A 16 -17.44 -11.42 26.58
CA ILE A 16 -17.94 -11.68 27.94
C ILE A 16 -17.83 -13.18 28.23
N ASP A 17 -16.61 -13.68 28.38
CA ASP A 17 -16.36 -14.96 29.05
C ASP A 17 -15.32 -14.69 30.14
N GLY A 18 -15.76 -14.04 31.23
CA GLY A 18 -14.92 -13.70 32.37
C GLY A 18 -15.48 -12.55 33.22
N ASP A 19 -15.05 -12.50 34.49
CA ASP A 19 -15.34 -11.39 35.41
C ASP A 19 -14.87 -10.08 34.79
N VAL A 20 -15.84 -9.22 34.43
CA VAL A 20 -15.56 -7.90 33.88
C VAL A 20 -15.01 -7.04 35.02
N THR A 21 -13.73 -6.67 34.94
CA THR A 21 -13.16 -5.64 35.80
C THR A 21 -13.96 -4.36 35.62
N VAL A 22 -14.60 -3.88 36.69
CA VAL A 22 -15.40 -2.63 36.65
C VAL A 22 -14.49 -1.42 36.39
N SER A 23 -13.27 -1.48 36.95
CA SER A 23 -12.22 -0.49 36.80
C SER A 23 -10.86 -1.14 37.05
N ARG A 24 -9.80 -0.55 36.51
CA ARG A 24 -8.42 -0.99 36.68
C ARG A 24 -7.65 -0.07 37.62
N ASP A 25 -6.94 -0.67 38.56
CA ASP A 25 -6.00 0.03 39.43
C ASP A 25 -4.74 0.43 38.67
N ASN A 26 -4.14 1.54 39.09
CA ASN A 26 -2.88 2.03 38.53
C ASN A 26 -1.79 0.95 38.66
N THR A 27 -0.87 0.92 37.70
CA THR A 27 0.25 -0.03 37.62
C THR A 27 -0.14 -1.51 37.45
N THR A 28 -1.37 -1.79 37.03
CA THR A 28 -1.82 -3.17 36.74
C THR A 28 -1.62 -3.50 35.27
N ALA A 29 -0.74 -4.45 34.97
CA ALA A 29 -0.52 -4.92 33.61
C ALA A 29 -1.76 -5.60 33.00
N ILE A 30 -1.80 -5.61 31.68
CA ILE A 30 -2.83 -6.22 30.83
C ILE A 30 -2.13 -7.25 29.96
N PHE A 31 -2.52 -8.51 30.11
CA PHE A 31 -1.91 -9.64 29.40
C PHE A 31 -2.74 -10.07 28.20
N GLU A 32 -4.05 -9.83 28.21
CA GLU A 32 -4.97 -10.29 27.18
C GLU A 32 -6.29 -9.50 27.17
N ALA A 33 -7.04 -9.66 26.08
CA ALA A 33 -8.27 -8.89 25.85
C ALA A 33 -9.41 -9.17 26.83
N LYS A 34 -9.44 -10.36 27.45
CA LYS A 34 -10.51 -10.72 28.39
C LYS A 34 -10.43 -9.92 29.70
N GLU A 35 -9.25 -9.41 30.04
CA GLU A 35 -9.01 -8.61 31.25
C GLU A 35 -9.57 -7.18 31.16
N LEU A 36 -10.07 -6.79 29.98
CA LEU A 36 -10.53 -5.43 29.72
C LEU A 36 -11.93 -5.18 30.27
N SER A 37 -12.11 -4.02 30.91
CA SER A 37 -13.42 -3.50 31.25
C SER A 37 -14.22 -3.13 30.00
N LEU A 38 -15.55 -3.01 30.12
CA LEU A 38 -16.39 -2.55 29.00
C LEU A 38 -15.94 -1.19 28.47
N ILE A 39 -15.59 -0.27 29.37
CA ILE A 39 -15.20 1.09 29.00
C ILE A 39 -13.82 1.09 28.31
N GLU A 40 -12.89 0.24 28.76
CA GLU A 40 -11.61 0.03 28.08
C GLU A 40 -11.83 -0.51 26.67
N ARG A 41 -12.71 -1.49 26.47
CA ARG A 41 -13.04 -2.04 25.14
C ARG A 41 -13.64 -0.99 24.21
N ASP A 42 -14.63 -0.25 24.68
CA ASP A 42 -15.31 0.79 23.89
C ASP A 42 -14.35 1.89 23.42
N SER A 43 -13.30 2.16 24.20
CA SER A 43 -12.26 3.12 23.84
C SER A 43 -11.48 2.75 22.58
N PHE A 44 -11.50 1.49 22.12
CA PHE A 44 -10.83 1.02 20.89
C PHE A 44 -11.70 1.06 19.64
N SER A 45 -12.95 1.53 19.74
CA SER A 45 -13.91 1.52 18.62
C SER A 45 -13.41 2.24 17.36
N ASP A 46 -12.64 3.32 17.50
CA ASP A 46 -12.01 4.03 16.38
C ASP A 46 -10.87 3.21 15.74
N LEU A 47 -10.00 2.60 16.54
CA LEU A 47 -8.92 1.74 16.04
C LEU A 47 -9.45 0.48 15.36
N LEU A 48 -10.53 -0.09 15.90
CA LEU A 48 -11.18 -1.27 15.33
C LEU A 48 -11.86 -0.95 13.99
N ARG A 49 -12.44 0.24 13.86
CA ARG A 49 -12.98 0.72 12.57
C ARG A 49 -11.87 0.80 11.53
N GLU A 50 -10.78 1.47 11.87
CA GLU A 50 -9.62 1.62 10.99
C GLU A 50 -8.95 0.27 10.67
N TRP A 51 -8.95 -0.67 11.62
CA TRP A 51 -8.47 -2.05 11.40
C TRP A 51 -9.28 -2.77 10.32
N CYS A 52 -10.60 -2.62 10.34
CA CYS A 52 -11.48 -3.20 9.34
C CYS A 52 -11.30 -2.50 7.98
N ASP A 53 -11.25 -1.16 7.99
CA ASP A 53 -11.11 -0.35 6.78
C ASP A 53 -9.76 -0.58 6.07
N ALA A 54 -8.69 -0.82 6.82
CA ALA A 54 -7.37 -1.10 6.26
C ALA A 54 -7.29 -2.47 5.55
N ARG A 55 -8.17 -3.42 5.90
CA ARG A 55 -8.11 -4.82 5.42
C ARG A 55 -9.18 -5.16 4.38
N ARG A 56 -10.27 -4.37 4.29
CA ARG A 56 -11.33 -4.60 3.30
C ARG A 56 -11.05 -3.81 2.02
N ALA A 57 -11.05 -4.51 0.88
CA ALA A 57 -10.85 -3.93 -0.45
C ALA A 57 -11.98 -2.97 -0.88
N THR A 58 -13.07 -2.88 -0.12
CA THR A 58 -14.24 -2.05 -0.44
C THR A 58 -14.55 -1.14 0.74
N ARG A 59 -14.40 0.18 0.53
CA ARG A 59 -14.92 1.22 1.43
C ARG A 59 -16.45 1.28 1.30
N ALA A 60 -17.16 0.33 1.88
CA ALA A 60 -18.59 0.50 2.15
C ALA A 60 -18.73 1.25 3.48
N ASN A 61 -19.05 2.54 3.42
CA ASN A 61 -19.12 3.51 4.52
C ASN A 61 -20.16 3.21 5.63
N THR A 62 -20.68 1.99 5.71
CA THR A 62 -21.69 1.56 6.68
C THR A 62 -21.51 0.07 6.95
N GLN A 63 -20.42 -0.31 7.62
CA GLN A 63 -20.26 -1.68 8.08
C GLN A 63 -19.93 -1.77 9.57
N THR A 64 -20.75 -2.58 10.23
CA THR A 64 -20.57 -3.15 11.56
C THR A 64 -19.41 -4.15 11.52
N PHE A 65 -18.52 -4.09 12.52
CA PHE A 65 -17.45 -5.09 12.69
C PHE A 65 -18.00 -6.33 13.39
N THR A 66 -17.52 -7.50 12.97
CA THR A 66 -17.94 -8.80 13.50
C THR A 66 -17.19 -9.15 14.79
N ALA A 67 -17.67 -10.18 15.48
CA ALA A 67 -16.97 -10.79 16.59
C ALA A 67 -15.54 -11.23 16.22
N ASP A 68 -15.39 -11.81 15.03
CA ASP A 68 -14.11 -12.30 14.53
C ASP A 68 -13.13 -11.15 14.21
N ASP A 69 -13.64 -10.01 13.73
CA ASP A 69 -12.81 -8.82 13.50
C ASP A 69 -12.21 -8.30 14.82
N GLN A 70 -13.02 -8.25 15.88
CA GLN A 70 -12.58 -7.86 17.22
C GLN A 70 -11.55 -8.83 17.79
N LYS A 71 -11.84 -10.13 17.71
CA LYS A 71 -10.92 -11.18 18.18
C LYS A 71 -9.59 -11.10 17.43
N SER A 72 -9.62 -11.03 16.10
CA SER A 72 -8.41 -10.93 15.27
C SER A 72 -7.60 -9.66 15.57
N PHE A 73 -8.28 -8.53 15.82
CA PHE A 73 -7.63 -7.29 16.22
C PHE A 73 -6.86 -7.47 17.53
N PHE A 74 -7.52 -7.91 18.60
CA PHE A 74 -6.86 -8.03 19.89
C PHE A 74 -5.79 -9.13 19.94
N GLU A 75 -6.01 -10.27 19.26
CA GLU A 75 -4.97 -11.30 19.09
C GLU A 75 -3.69 -10.71 18.48
N LYS A 76 -3.83 -9.80 17.52
CA LYS A 76 -2.68 -9.11 16.92
C LYS A 76 -2.06 -8.07 17.83
N VAL A 77 -2.85 -7.37 18.63
CA VAL A 77 -2.32 -6.40 19.60
C VAL A 77 -1.49 -7.10 20.68
N PHE A 78 -1.97 -8.22 21.23
CA PHE A 78 -1.27 -8.98 22.28
C PHE A 78 -0.27 -10.02 21.73
N TYR A 79 -0.10 -10.13 20.42
CA TYR A 79 0.86 -11.07 19.83
C TYR A 79 2.29 -10.73 20.28
N LEU A 80 2.86 -11.63 21.09
CA LEU A 80 4.20 -11.49 21.70
C LEU A 80 4.41 -10.16 22.42
N TRP A 81 3.35 -9.61 23.03
CA TRP A 81 3.39 -8.31 23.70
C TRP A 81 2.40 -8.25 24.86
N ILE A 82 2.79 -7.58 25.95
CA ILE A 82 1.97 -7.31 27.14
C ILE A 82 2.12 -5.84 27.52
N SER A 83 1.19 -5.28 28.29
CA SER A 83 1.22 -3.83 28.59
C SER A 83 2.34 -3.36 29.52
N ASP A 84 3.07 -4.28 30.16
CA ASP A 84 4.27 -3.96 30.95
C ASP A 84 5.45 -3.59 30.04
N ASP A 85 5.42 -4.01 28.77
CA ASP A 85 6.33 -3.51 27.74
C ASP A 85 5.88 -2.12 27.27
N TYR A 86 6.41 -1.11 27.94
CA TYR A 86 6.15 0.29 27.66
C TYR A 86 6.85 0.81 26.39
N MET A 87 7.73 0.03 25.76
CA MET A 87 8.48 0.43 24.57
C MET A 87 7.72 0.08 23.29
N VAL A 88 6.68 0.85 23.00
CA VAL A 88 5.92 0.69 21.76
C VAL A 88 6.57 1.49 20.62
N ALA A 89 7.11 0.77 19.64
CA ALA A 89 7.69 1.38 18.44
C ALA A 89 6.60 1.79 17.43
N MET A 90 6.67 3.02 16.93
CA MET A 90 5.83 3.46 15.81
C MET A 90 6.41 2.95 14.50
N PRO A 91 5.57 2.43 13.57
CA PRO A 91 6.07 1.93 12.30
C PRO A 91 6.59 3.08 11.44
N THR A 92 7.54 2.74 10.58
CA THR A 92 8.04 3.62 9.52
C THR A 92 7.62 3.08 8.17
N LEU A 93 7.09 3.96 7.32
CA LEU A 93 6.75 3.58 5.96
C LEU A 93 8.04 3.27 5.20
N GLN A 94 8.18 2.02 4.79
CA GLN A 94 9.37 1.58 4.07
C GLN A 94 9.46 2.26 2.69
N GLU A 95 10.68 2.64 2.31
CA GLU A 95 10.97 3.10 0.95
C GLU A 95 10.77 1.97 -0.05
N LYS A 96 10.29 2.34 -1.23
CA LYS A 96 10.02 1.39 -2.31
C LYS A 96 11.33 0.89 -2.93
N LYS A 97 11.46 -0.42 -3.07
CA LYS A 97 12.58 -1.05 -3.78
C LYS A 97 12.31 -1.11 -5.28
N ILE A 98 13.35 -1.25 -6.09
CA ILE A 98 13.18 -1.37 -7.55
C ILE A 98 12.32 -2.58 -7.92
N GLN A 99 12.52 -3.72 -7.25
CA GLN A 99 11.78 -4.95 -7.50
C GLN A 99 10.28 -4.81 -7.18
N GLU A 100 9.92 -3.86 -6.31
CA GLU A 100 8.54 -3.58 -5.92
C GLU A 100 7.86 -2.62 -6.91
N THR A 101 8.63 -1.89 -7.70
CA THR A 101 8.11 -0.83 -8.59
C THR A 101 8.34 -1.09 -10.07
N SER A 102 9.10 -2.13 -10.40
CA SER A 102 9.58 -2.39 -11.75
C SER A 102 9.80 -3.89 -11.99
N VAL A 103 9.61 -4.35 -13.22
CA VAL A 103 9.73 -5.76 -13.61
C VAL A 103 10.81 -5.98 -14.67
N PRO A 104 11.64 -7.03 -14.57
CA PRO A 104 12.73 -7.31 -15.52
C PRO A 104 12.22 -8.01 -16.78
N VAL A 105 11.62 -7.25 -17.70
CA VAL A 105 10.95 -7.77 -18.92
C VAL A 105 11.77 -7.60 -20.19
N ALA A 106 12.96 -7.01 -20.08
CA ALA A 106 13.82 -6.70 -21.22
C ALA A 106 15.30 -6.81 -20.84
N TYR A 107 16.18 -6.55 -21.81
CA TYR A 107 17.62 -6.48 -21.64
C TYR A 107 18.22 -5.36 -22.50
N PHE A 108 19.45 -4.94 -22.19
CA PHE A 108 20.14 -3.93 -22.99
C PHE A 108 20.75 -4.53 -24.26
N ILE A 109 20.51 -3.91 -25.41
CA ILE A 109 21.07 -4.38 -26.70
C ILE A 109 22.56 -4.07 -26.84
N GLU A 110 23.04 -3.06 -26.13
CA GLU A 110 24.44 -2.63 -26.10
C GLU A 110 24.79 -2.04 -24.73
N ASN A 111 26.05 -1.64 -24.54
CA ASN A 111 26.49 -1.01 -23.29
C ASN A 111 25.85 0.39 -23.16
N LEU A 112 25.23 0.67 -22.03
CA LEU A 112 24.64 2.00 -21.80
C LEU A 112 25.73 3.08 -21.71
N PRO A 113 25.44 4.31 -22.18
CA PRO A 113 26.35 5.43 -22.06
C PRO A 113 26.84 5.66 -20.62
N VAL A 114 28.11 6.03 -20.49
CA VAL A 114 28.69 6.46 -19.22
C VAL A 114 27.97 7.73 -18.76
N THR A 115 27.54 7.77 -17.49
CA THR A 115 26.85 8.94 -16.93
C THR A 115 27.70 10.21 -17.05
N PRO A 116 27.11 11.41 -17.22
CA PRO A 116 27.87 12.66 -17.35
C PRO A 116 28.92 12.86 -16.25
N SER A 117 28.61 12.55 -15.00
CA SER A 117 29.54 12.67 -13.86
C SER A 117 30.76 11.75 -13.96
N LYS A 118 30.58 10.54 -14.48
CA LYS A 118 31.69 9.59 -14.72
C LYS A 118 32.53 10.02 -15.94
N ARG A 119 31.87 10.55 -16.98
CA ARG A 119 32.56 11.12 -18.14
C ARG A 119 33.45 12.30 -17.76
N LYS A 120 32.97 13.19 -16.87
CA LYS A 120 33.78 14.29 -16.28
C LYS A 120 35.00 13.80 -15.49
N ARG A 121 34.97 12.56 -14.97
CA ARG A 121 36.10 11.90 -14.29
C ARG A 121 37.01 11.12 -15.24
N GLY A 122 36.88 11.31 -16.56
CA GLY A 122 37.74 10.66 -17.56
C GLY A 122 37.32 9.25 -17.95
N GLN A 123 36.21 8.72 -17.42
CA GLN A 123 35.73 7.40 -17.80
C GLN A 123 35.07 7.45 -19.19
N THR A 124 35.62 6.69 -20.15
CA THR A 124 35.15 6.63 -21.54
C THR A 124 34.31 5.39 -21.86
N PHE A 125 34.40 4.33 -21.06
CA PHE A 125 33.68 3.07 -21.26
C PHE A 125 32.87 2.64 -20.03
N GLN A 126 31.78 1.89 -20.25
CA GLN A 126 30.93 1.39 -19.17
C GLN A 126 31.62 0.26 -18.42
N THR A 127 31.79 0.41 -17.10
CA THR A 127 32.36 -0.64 -16.23
C THR A 127 31.34 -1.24 -15.27
N ASN A 128 30.13 -0.69 -15.17
CA ASN A 128 29.11 -1.24 -14.30
C ASN A 128 28.42 -2.43 -15.00
N PRO A 129 28.53 -3.67 -14.48
CA PRO A 129 27.91 -4.85 -15.08
C PRO A 129 26.40 -4.69 -15.27
N ARG A 130 25.73 -3.94 -14.39
CA ARG A 130 24.29 -3.65 -14.45
C ARG A 130 23.86 -2.78 -15.63
N ARG A 131 24.83 -2.19 -16.34
CA ARG A 131 24.61 -1.27 -17.46
C ARG A 131 25.31 -1.75 -18.73
N MET A 132 25.80 -2.99 -18.74
CA MET A 132 26.41 -3.62 -19.91
C MET A 132 25.35 -4.26 -20.81
N ALA A 133 25.73 -4.53 -22.06
CA ALA A 133 24.90 -5.30 -22.99
C ALA A 133 24.45 -6.62 -22.34
N ARG A 134 23.23 -7.05 -22.67
CA ARG A 134 22.54 -8.21 -22.10
C ARG A 134 22.16 -8.11 -20.61
N ALA A 135 22.56 -7.06 -19.89
CA ALA A 135 22.07 -6.86 -18.54
C ALA A 135 20.54 -6.60 -18.53
N PRO A 136 19.84 -6.98 -17.46
CA PRO A 136 18.39 -6.80 -17.37
C PRO A 136 17.97 -5.32 -17.42
N ALA A 137 16.91 -5.05 -18.18
CA ALA A 137 16.23 -3.77 -18.21
C ALA A 137 14.85 -3.93 -17.54
N TYR A 138 14.55 -3.02 -16.61
CA TYR A 138 13.36 -3.06 -15.79
C TYR A 138 12.33 -2.06 -16.32
N MET A 139 11.11 -2.52 -16.59
CA MET A 139 9.99 -1.64 -16.93
C MET A 139 9.31 -1.19 -15.64
N SER A 140 9.03 0.11 -15.55
CA SER A 140 8.27 0.72 -14.46
C SER A 140 7.13 1.55 -15.04
N VAL A 141 6.03 1.61 -14.32
CA VAL A 141 4.82 2.36 -14.67
C VAL A 141 4.56 3.40 -13.60
N LYS A 142 4.08 4.58 -13.98
CA LYS A 142 3.67 5.61 -13.03
C LYS A 142 2.66 6.55 -13.67
N PHE A 143 1.71 7.03 -12.87
CA PHE A 143 0.96 8.25 -13.16
C PHE A 143 1.72 9.46 -12.60
N GLU A 144 2.01 10.44 -13.45
CA GLU A 144 2.60 11.71 -13.02
C GLU A 144 1.55 12.81 -13.07
N ALA A 145 1.51 13.64 -12.03
CA ALA A 145 0.64 14.82 -12.04
C ALA A 145 1.07 15.77 -13.17
N GLY A 146 0.17 15.97 -14.12
CA GLY A 146 0.28 16.94 -15.22
C GLY A 146 -0.70 18.10 -15.05
N ALA A 147 -0.56 19.12 -15.89
CA ALA A 147 -1.38 20.32 -15.84
C ALA A 147 -2.88 20.07 -16.14
N LEU A 148 -3.20 18.95 -16.80
CA LEU A 148 -4.56 18.59 -17.23
C LEU A 148 -5.04 17.25 -16.62
N GLY A 149 -4.35 16.74 -15.60
CA GLY A 149 -4.63 15.44 -14.99
C GLY A 149 -3.38 14.57 -14.89
N ASN A 150 -3.58 13.30 -14.55
CA ASN A 150 -2.49 12.34 -14.37
C ASN A 150 -2.07 11.72 -15.71
N ASP A 151 -0.80 11.87 -16.08
CA ASP A 151 -0.23 11.29 -17.29
C ASP A 151 0.34 9.90 -17.00
N PHE A 152 -0.16 8.90 -17.72
CA PHE A 152 0.39 7.54 -17.68
C PHE A 152 1.74 7.49 -18.41
N LYS A 153 2.80 7.09 -17.71
CA LYS A 153 4.15 7.02 -18.27
C LYS A 153 4.82 5.68 -18.01
N LEU A 154 5.57 5.25 -19.04
CA LEU A 154 6.42 4.07 -19.01
C LEU A 154 7.87 4.50 -18.88
N TYR A 155 8.61 3.87 -17.97
CA TYR A 155 10.02 4.12 -17.74
C TYR A 155 10.80 2.83 -17.87
N TRP A 156 12.03 2.96 -18.35
CA TRP A 156 13.02 1.92 -18.27
C TRP A 156 14.05 2.27 -17.22
N LYS A 157 14.47 1.27 -16.44
CA LYS A 157 15.49 1.40 -15.41
C LYS A 157 16.54 0.30 -15.56
N ASP A 158 17.76 0.59 -15.13
CA ASP A 158 18.75 -0.45 -14.83
C ASP A 158 18.46 -1.11 -13.48
N GLU A 159 19.18 -2.18 -13.14
CA GLU A 159 19.04 -2.87 -11.85
C GLU A 159 19.34 -1.96 -10.64
N GLY A 160 20.10 -0.87 -10.84
CA GLY A 160 20.36 0.14 -9.82
C GLY A 160 19.23 1.16 -9.65
N GLY A 161 18.16 1.08 -10.44
CA GLY A 161 17.02 1.98 -10.40
C GLY A 161 17.21 3.27 -11.19
N LEU A 162 18.32 3.42 -11.92
CA LEU A 162 18.57 4.61 -12.73
C LEU A 162 17.81 4.53 -14.06
N ALA A 163 17.24 5.65 -14.49
CA ALA A 163 16.51 5.74 -15.74
C ALA A 163 17.38 5.42 -16.97
N VAL A 164 16.77 4.77 -17.95
CA VAL A 164 17.39 4.34 -19.21
C VAL A 164 16.51 4.74 -20.39
N SER A 165 17.13 5.12 -21.51
CA SER A 165 16.42 5.40 -22.76
C SER A 165 15.91 4.10 -23.39
N SER A 166 14.69 4.13 -23.95
CA SER A 166 14.09 2.95 -24.58
C SER A 166 14.84 2.46 -25.81
N GLU A 167 15.67 3.30 -26.43
CA GLU A 167 16.46 2.93 -27.62
C GLU A 167 17.49 1.82 -27.31
N PHE A 168 17.95 1.72 -26.06
CA PHE A 168 18.91 0.69 -25.64
C PHE A 168 18.23 -0.61 -25.21
N VAL A 169 16.91 -0.72 -25.27
CA VAL A 169 16.15 -1.79 -24.64
C VAL A 169 15.50 -2.70 -25.68
N ARG A 170 15.63 -4.01 -25.48
CA ARG A 170 14.89 -5.02 -26.25
C ARG A 170 14.17 -5.98 -25.31
N PHE A 171 12.88 -6.21 -25.60
CA PHE A 171 12.08 -7.18 -24.87
C PHE A 171 12.69 -8.58 -24.91
N LYS A 172 12.47 -9.34 -23.84
CA LYS A 172 12.76 -10.78 -23.83
C LYS A 172 11.92 -11.49 -24.90
N GLU A 173 12.43 -12.61 -25.39
CA GLU A 173 11.72 -13.42 -26.39
C GLU A 173 10.33 -13.81 -25.89
N GLY A 174 9.33 -13.70 -26.77
CA GLY A 174 7.93 -13.98 -26.44
C GLY A 174 7.21 -12.91 -25.59
N VAL A 175 7.90 -11.87 -25.12
CA VAL A 175 7.29 -10.80 -24.31
C VAL A 175 6.85 -9.65 -25.21
N THR A 176 5.53 -9.43 -25.27
CA THR A 176 4.96 -8.26 -25.93
C THR A 176 5.01 -7.02 -25.02
N LYS A 177 4.95 -5.82 -25.62
CA LYS A 177 4.83 -4.57 -24.86
C LYS A 177 3.61 -4.56 -23.93
N ALA A 178 2.48 -5.13 -24.38
CA ALA A 178 1.26 -5.20 -23.58
C ALA A 178 1.47 -6.04 -22.31
N GLN A 179 2.01 -7.25 -22.46
CA GLN A 179 2.33 -8.13 -21.32
C GLN A 179 3.34 -7.50 -20.36
N ALA A 180 4.33 -6.78 -20.89
CA ALA A 180 5.32 -6.08 -20.08
C ALA A 180 4.70 -4.96 -19.23
N VAL A 181 3.78 -4.17 -19.82
CA VAL A 181 3.06 -3.11 -19.12
C VAL A 181 2.13 -3.68 -18.06
N GLU A 182 1.34 -4.71 -18.41
CA GLU A 182 0.46 -5.42 -17.48
C GLU A 182 1.26 -5.97 -16.29
N ALA A 183 2.37 -6.65 -16.54
CA ALA A 183 3.23 -7.19 -15.48
C ALA A 183 3.78 -6.08 -14.57
N ALA A 184 4.14 -4.91 -15.13
CA ALA A 184 4.61 -3.77 -14.35
C ALA A 184 3.51 -3.19 -13.45
N ILE A 185 2.28 -3.02 -13.97
CA ILE A 185 1.11 -2.54 -13.21
C ILE A 185 0.78 -3.52 -12.07
N VAL A 186 0.63 -4.81 -12.40
CA VAL A 186 0.27 -5.84 -11.43
C VAL A 186 1.32 -5.95 -10.32
N ASN A 187 2.61 -5.89 -10.66
CA ASN A 187 3.68 -5.92 -9.67
C ASN A 187 3.62 -4.70 -8.75
N TRP A 188 3.50 -3.50 -9.32
CA TRP A 188 3.43 -2.26 -8.54
C TRP A 188 2.23 -2.27 -7.60
N ASP A 189 1.04 -2.62 -8.09
CA ASP A 189 -0.20 -2.61 -7.29
C ASP A 189 -0.16 -3.61 -6.15
N LYS A 190 0.35 -4.83 -6.40
CA LYS A 190 0.53 -5.84 -5.36
C LYS A 190 1.48 -5.37 -4.27
N CYS A 191 2.63 -4.81 -4.66
CA CYS A 191 3.63 -4.33 -3.72
C CYS A 191 3.16 -3.08 -2.97
N GLU A 192 2.47 -2.14 -3.63
CA GLU A 192 1.90 -0.95 -2.98
C GLU A 192 0.87 -1.34 -1.95
N ARG A 193 -0.06 -2.23 -2.31
CA ARG A 193 -1.08 -2.74 -1.40
C ARG A 193 -0.45 -3.38 -0.16
N ALA A 194 0.48 -4.30 -0.35
CA ALA A 194 1.16 -4.96 0.77
C ALA A 194 1.92 -3.97 1.66
N ARG A 195 2.61 -2.98 1.06
CA ARG A 195 3.36 -1.97 1.82
C ARG A 195 2.44 -1.08 2.65
N VAL A 196 1.35 -0.60 2.07
CA VAL A 196 0.37 0.27 2.75
C VAL A 196 -0.40 -0.50 3.82
N GLU A 197 -0.87 -1.71 3.50
CA GLU A 197 -1.58 -2.58 4.44
C GLU A 197 -0.71 -2.90 5.66
N LYS A 198 0.56 -3.27 5.44
CA LYS A 198 1.51 -3.53 6.51
C LYS A 198 1.69 -2.31 7.42
N PHE A 199 1.97 -1.15 6.82
CA PHE A 199 2.17 0.09 7.59
C PHE A 199 0.94 0.48 8.40
N ASN A 200 -0.25 0.48 7.78
CA ASN A 200 -1.49 0.84 8.45
C ASN A 200 -1.82 -0.14 9.59
N THR A 201 -1.64 -1.43 9.35
CA THR A 201 -1.84 -2.50 10.36
C THR A 201 -0.93 -2.29 11.56
N GLU A 202 0.38 -2.12 11.32
CA GLU A 202 1.37 -1.89 12.38
C GLU A 202 1.08 -0.58 13.14
N LEU A 203 0.61 0.46 12.45
CA LEU A 203 0.28 1.75 13.06
C LEU A 203 -0.88 1.61 14.03
N ILE A 204 -1.96 0.95 13.60
CA ILE A 204 -3.14 0.72 14.41
C ILE A 204 -2.81 -0.14 15.63
N ILE A 205 -1.99 -1.19 15.46
CA ILE A 205 -1.50 -2.02 16.56
C ILE A 205 -0.66 -1.21 17.56
N ALA A 206 0.28 -0.38 17.08
CA ALA A 206 1.11 0.45 17.94
C ALA A 206 0.26 1.44 18.75
N LEU A 207 -0.71 2.11 18.12
CA LEU A 207 -1.64 3.00 18.81
C LEU A 207 -2.46 2.26 19.88
N ALA A 208 -2.91 1.03 19.58
CA ALA A 208 -3.63 0.21 20.54
C ALA A 208 -2.76 -0.17 21.75
N ARG A 209 -1.52 -0.61 21.51
CA ARG A 209 -0.55 -0.92 22.55
C ARG A 209 -0.26 0.29 23.44
N MET A 210 -0.08 1.48 22.85
CA MET A 210 0.11 2.71 23.61
C MET A 210 -1.10 3.04 24.50
N ARG A 211 -2.33 2.76 24.07
CA ARG A 211 -3.52 2.91 24.92
C ARG A 211 -3.52 1.91 26.08
N PHE A 212 -3.13 0.66 25.84
CA PHE A 212 -3.00 -0.33 26.89
C PHE A 212 -1.92 0.03 27.91
N VAL A 213 -0.74 0.49 27.47
CA VAL A 213 0.31 1.00 28.38
C VAL A 213 -0.26 2.12 29.25
N ARG A 214 -1.06 3.00 28.66
CA ARG A 214 -1.70 4.08 29.41
C ARG A 214 -2.70 3.57 30.45
N PHE A 215 -3.59 2.66 30.08
CA PHE A 215 -4.56 2.06 31.02
C PHE A 215 -3.85 1.32 32.15
N ALA A 216 -2.80 0.57 31.84
CA ALA A 216 -2.01 -0.12 32.84
C ALA A 216 -1.31 0.85 33.80
N ARG A 217 -0.80 1.99 33.33
CA ARG A 217 -0.08 2.96 34.17
C ARG A 217 -1.00 3.87 34.98
N GLU A 218 -2.03 4.43 34.35
CA GLU A 218 -2.90 5.45 34.92
C GLU A 218 -4.15 4.89 35.59
N GLY A 219 -4.46 3.61 35.37
CA GLY A 219 -5.73 3.01 35.78
C GLY A 219 -6.92 3.54 34.97
N THR A 220 -8.11 3.05 35.29
CA THR A 220 -9.37 3.44 34.61
C THR A 220 -10.47 3.87 35.58
N ALA A 221 -10.08 4.41 36.74
CA ALA A 221 -10.99 4.99 37.72
C ALA A 221 -11.73 6.24 37.19
N ARG A 222 -11.13 6.94 36.21
CA ARG A 222 -11.79 7.99 35.42
C ARG A 222 -12.16 7.42 34.06
N PRO A 223 -13.24 7.91 33.40
CA PRO A 223 -13.55 7.52 32.03
C PRO A 223 -12.31 7.64 31.14
N PRO A 224 -11.84 6.54 30.53
CA PRO A 224 -10.68 6.57 29.66
C PRO A 224 -10.98 7.46 28.47
N TYR A 225 -10.19 8.52 28.31
CA TYR A 225 -10.19 9.33 27.10
C TYR A 225 -9.01 8.93 26.24
N SER A 226 -9.21 8.78 24.93
CA SER A 226 -8.12 8.57 23.98
C SER A 226 -7.52 9.93 23.60
N PRO A 227 -6.28 10.26 24.03
CA PRO A 227 -5.57 11.47 23.62
C PRO A 227 -5.46 11.53 22.11
N GLN A 228 -5.32 12.75 21.59
CA GLN A 228 -5.20 12.93 20.15
C GLN A 228 -4.00 12.15 19.60
N GLU A 229 -2.84 12.13 20.26
CA GLU A 229 -1.69 11.35 19.77
C GLU A 229 -1.92 9.83 19.66
N LEU A 230 -2.88 9.28 20.41
CA LEU A 230 -3.20 7.84 20.42
C LEU A 230 -4.33 7.47 19.45
N ARG A 231 -4.83 8.43 18.67
CA ARG A 231 -5.83 8.22 17.61
C ARG A 231 -5.14 8.12 16.25
N VAL A 232 -5.83 7.51 15.28
CA VAL A 232 -5.32 7.40 13.91
C VAL A 232 -5.15 8.76 13.26
N ASN A 233 -6.11 9.69 13.40
CA ASN A 233 -6.02 11.08 12.91
C ASN A 233 -5.47 11.23 11.48
N ASN A 234 -5.99 10.46 10.53
CA ASN A 234 -5.54 10.48 9.13
C ASN A 234 -4.06 10.09 8.93
N ARG A 235 -3.44 9.41 9.90
CA ARG A 235 -2.05 8.91 9.78
C ARG A 235 -1.95 7.64 8.95
N THR A 236 -3.07 6.97 8.67
CA THR A 236 -3.15 5.87 7.71
C THR A 236 -2.92 6.38 6.29
N ILE A 237 -2.26 5.57 5.49
CA ILE A 237 -1.99 5.86 4.09
C ILE A 237 -3.14 5.33 3.25
N LYS A 238 -3.68 6.18 2.36
CA LYS A 238 -4.59 5.74 1.31
C LYS A 238 -3.79 4.97 0.25
N CYS A 239 -4.20 3.74 -0.03
CA CYS A 239 -3.63 2.97 -1.13
C CYS A 239 -4.30 3.42 -2.43
N ASN A 240 -3.56 4.11 -3.29
CA ASN A 240 -3.98 4.44 -4.65
C ASN A 240 -3.25 3.50 -5.61
N LEU A 241 -4.01 2.73 -6.39
CA LEU A 241 -3.44 1.76 -7.32
C LEU A 241 -3.37 2.33 -8.73
N ILE A 242 -2.40 1.87 -9.51
CA ILE A 242 -2.31 2.24 -10.93
C ILE A 242 -3.53 1.69 -11.67
N SER A 243 -3.98 0.48 -11.34
CA SER A 243 -5.20 -0.08 -11.92
C SER A 243 -6.45 0.75 -11.67
N ASP A 244 -6.56 1.42 -10.51
CA ASP A 244 -7.72 2.29 -10.19
C ASP A 244 -7.82 3.50 -11.15
N GLU A 245 -6.68 4.04 -11.56
CA GLU A 245 -6.59 5.21 -12.46
C GLU A 245 -6.50 4.80 -13.95
N PHE A 246 -6.20 3.53 -14.24
CA PHE A 246 -5.94 3.06 -15.60
C PHE A 246 -7.18 3.06 -16.50
N GLU A 247 -8.37 2.86 -15.93
CA GLU A 247 -9.62 2.83 -16.70
C GLU A 247 -9.92 4.19 -17.35
N GLU A 248 -9.71 5.29 -16.62
CA GLU A 248 -9.88 6.65 -17.15
C GLU A 248 -8.89 6.90 -18.30
N HIS A 249 -7.63 6.54 -18.10
CA HIS A 249 -6.60 6.66 -19.14
C HIS A 249 -6.97 5.87 -20.40
N TYR A 250 -7.45 4.63 -20.24
CA TYR A 250 -7.89 3.79 -21.36
C TYR A 250 -9.06 4.42 -22.12
N ASN A 251 -10.06 4.95 -21.41
CA ASN A 251 -11.23 5.58 -22.03
C ASN A 251 -10.84 6.81 -22.87
N ILE A 252 -9.90 7.62 -22.40
CA ILE A 252 -9.34 8.75 -23.16
C ILE A 252 -8.67 8.26 -24.45
N MET A 253 -7.76 7.28 -24.33
CA MET A 253 -7.03 6.75 -25.48
C MET A 253 -7.95 6.08 -26.51
N LYS A 254 -8.99 5.39 -26.05
CA LYS A 254 -10.03 4.81 -26.90
C LYS A 254 -10.82 5.88 -27.65
N ALA A 255 -11.23 6.96 -26.98
CA ALA A 255 -11.94 8.06 -27.62
C ALA A 255 -11.08 8.74 -28.70
N VAL A 256 -9.77 8.93 -28.44
CA VAL A 256 -8.81 9.43 -29.43
C VAL A 256 -8.72 8.48 -30.63
N HIS A 257 -8.60 7.16 -30.39
CA HIS A 257 -8.54 6.16 -31.46
C HIS A 257 -9.77 6.21 -32.39
N GLU A 258 -10.98 6.22 -31.81
CA GLU A 258 -12.22 6.30 -32.58
C GLU A 258 -12.33 7.63 -33.36
N GLY A 259 -11.94 8.75 -32.74
CA GLY A 259 -11.90 10.05 -33.40
C GLY A 259 -10.95 10.10 -34.60
N LEU A 260 -9.79 9.43 -34.51
CA LEU A 260 -8.82 9.35 -35.61
C LEU A 260 -9.28 8.43 -36.73
N LYS A 261 -9.91 7.29 -36.39
CA LYS A 261 -10.46 6.32 -37.36
C LYS A 261 -11.44 6.98 -38.33
N GLY A 262 -12.26 7.91 -37.84
CA GLY A 262 -13.20 8.67 -38.66
C GLY A 262 -12.57 9.68 -39.63
N ARG A 263 -11.31 10.09 -39.41
CA ARG A 263 -10.71 11.24 -40.11
C ARG A 263 -9.86 10.92 -41.34
N LYS A 264 -9.62 9.64 -41.70
CA LYS A 264 -8.87 9.18 -42.90
C LYS A 264 -7.60 10.00 -43.25
N ILE A 265 -6.89 10.55 -42.26
CA ILE A 265 -5.77 11.48 -42.47
C ILE A 265 -4.54 10.78 -43.08
N GLY A 266 -4.43 9.45 -42.92
CA GLY A 266 -3.22 8.68 -43.25
C GLY A 266 -3.31 7.75 -44.46
N ARG A 267 -4.34 7.82 -45.33
CA ARG A 267 -4.27 7.09 -46.60
C ARG A 267 -3.46 7.93 -47.58
N PRO A 268 -2.20 7.54 -47.95
CA PRO A 268 -1.55 8.20 -49.06
C PRO A 268 -2.45 8.01 -50.27
N ASN A 269 -2.84 9.11 -50.91
CA ASN A 269 -3.47 9.08 -52.22
C ASN A 269 -2.62 8.16 -53.09
N HIS A 270 -3.08 6.94 -53.33
CA HIS A 270 -2.52 6.14 -54.39
C HIS A 270 -2.81 6.94 -55.65
N MET A 271 -1.74 7.47 -56.23
CA MET A 271 -1.75 8.13 -57.51
C MET A 271 -2.52 7.24 -58.47
N ILE A 272 -3.65 7.75 -58.95
CA ILE A 272 -4.28 7.24 -60.17
C ILE A 272 -3.30 7.62 -61.27
N ILE A 273 -2.58 6.62 -61.79
CA ILE A 273 -1.87 6.70 -63.08
C ILE A 273 -2.93 6.49 -64.16
#